data_AF-A0A7S4V9D3-F1
#
_entry.id   AF-A0A7S4V9D3-F1
#
_cell.length_a   1.000
_cell.length_b   1.000
_cell.length_c   1.000
_cell.angle_alpha   90.00
_cell.angle_beta   90.00
_cell.angle_gamma   90.00
#
_symmetry.space_group_name_H-M   'P 1'
#
loop_
_entity.id
_entity.type
_entity.pdbx_description
1 polymer ?
#
loop_
_entity_poly.entity_id
_entity_poly.type
_entity_poly.pdbx_seq_one_letter_code
_entity_poly.pdbx_strand_id
1 'polypeptide(L)'
;LKPFWLKACTRILVPAGSMEPSSCPDALQAERAARREAKRREKEERKVIREATRLRNALLCDQRAHVRIAAAEALYGAATLPAADELALAHEDNLGDSEPSGPVAPTAASLSGLDLKSFSLELLPSAWASLTSLDLSHNELSELPGIESLVSLTELDLCRNCFYALPPALRRLPKLAKLNASRNYLRPNADFLVLLLQPPGLPALQELDITFNKRCFTQDLADLLARELPSVAVRVTVTYPKPPGAFVGDAACDRDATLLRSQLEPFATFALRRRLVTTFGQEPYQKVGPSPPARAEVMKELLACYARAGCPNERRLLRVNGTPVEPDLLAELLVELRAWAARNEHHQERPFIHARTYMILRSPAEFEQKLSKGSSEAKRAKKKYDENERLWKLAASAMASVDRDFAAKFTGLAVTQGFRGSPHIDTTNIGPFYGLALGDFADGTGGIQVEVDPMTVAEVNTKHRLGKVDGRFPHWVAPYDESCERFSLIYYQTEGEVTPQTTAVFGPVLDGE
;
A
#
# COMPACT_ATOMS: atom_id res chain seq x y z
N LEU A 1 -8.45 -25.74 52.17
CA LEU A 1 -7.58 -26.85 52.64
C LEU A 1 -6.16 -26.62 52.10
N LYS A 2 -5.29 -26.01 52.94
CA LYS A 2 -3.80 -26.11 52.88
C LYS A 2 -3.39 -27.58 53.18
N PRO A 3 -2.13 -28.07 53.04
CA PRO A 3 -0.82 -27.39 53.25
C PRO A 3 0.28 -27.81 52.21
N PHE A 4 1.45 -27.19 52.10
CA PHE A 4 2.57 -27.30 53.05
C PHE A 4 3.61 -26.21 52.78
N TRP A 5 3.96 -25.51 53.86
CA TRP A 5 5.08 -24.59 54.00
C TRP A 5 6.33 -25.37 54.48
N LEU A 6 7.49 -24.70 54.36
CA LEU A 6 8.72 -24.85 55.17
C LEU A 6 9.71 -25.99 54.84
N LYS A 7 10.82 -25.58 54.20
CA LYS A 7 12.23 -25.92 54.50
C LYS A 7 13.10 -24.97 53.67
N ALA A 8 14.05 -24.20 54.17
CA ALA A 8 14.51 -23.89 55.51
C ALA A 8 15.28 -22.56 55.41
N CYS A 9 15.07 -21.66 56.38
CA CYS A 9 15.94 -20.52 56.64
C CYS A 9 17.21 -20.97 57.38
N THR A 10 18.11 -20.00 57.60
CA THR A 10 19.37 -20.00 58.39
C THR A 10 20.60 -20.30 57.54
N ARG A 11 21.70 -19.55 57.60
CA ARG A 11 22.22 -18.48 58.46
C ARG A 11 23.55 -18.08 57.75
N ILE A 12 24.05 -16.85 57.64
CA ILE A 12 24.64 -16.04 58.72
C ILE A 12 25.30 -14.77 58.10
N LEU A 13 25.07 -13.64 58.79
CA LEU A 13 25.87 -12.41 58.97
C LEU A 13 26.17 -11.40 57.83
N VAL A 14 25.58 -10.22 58.06
CA VAL A 14 25.84 -8.83 57.61
C VAL A 14 27.05 -8.26 58.39
N PRO A 15 27.92 -7.38 57.83
CA PRO A 15 27.75 -5.90 57.86
C PRO A 15 28.26 -5.19 56.59
N ALA A 16 28.00 -3.94 56.25
CA ALA A 16 27.13 -2.85 56.67
C ALA A 16 27.21 -1.81 55.53
N GLY A 17 26.17 -0.99 55.34
CA GLY A 17 26.29 0.21 54.50
C GLY A 17 25.06 0.57 53.68
N SER A 18 24.06 1.15 54.37
CA SER A 18 23.06 2.11 53.90
C SER A 18 23.04 2.53 52.42
N MET A 19 21.91 2.30 51.74
CA MET A 19 21.00 3.38 51.30
C MET A 19 19.72 2.78 50.70
N GLU A 20 18.57 3.29 51.14
CA GLU A 20 17.24 2.96 50.63
C GLU A 20 16.89 3.85 49.41
N PRO A 21 15.79 3.58 48.68
CA PRO A 21 15.84 3.00 47.34
C PRO A 21 15.33 3.97 46.27
N SER A 22 15.56 3.70 44.98
CA SER A 22 14.49 3.83 43.97
C SER A 22 14.93 3.48 42.54
N SER A 23 14.14 2.58 41.94
CA SER A 23 14.14 2.16 40.53
C SER A 23 15.38 1.43 40.02
N CYS A 24 15.57 0.20 40.52
CA CYS A 24 16.57 -0.71 39.97
C CYS A 24 16.18 -1.10 38.52
N PRO A 25 17.06 -0.91 37.52
CA PRO A 25 16.83 -1.33 36.12
C PRO A 25 16.46 -2.83 36.01
N ASP A 26 16.88 -3.62 36.98
CA ASP A 26 16.69 -5.07 37.05
C ASP A 26 15.22 -5.47 37.26
N ALA A 27 14.41 -4.67 37.96
CA ALA A 27 12.98 -4.96 38.13
C ALA A 27 12.20 -4.79 36.82
N LEU A 28 12.53 -3.74 36.05
CA LEU A 28 11.94 -3.47 34.74
C LEU A 28 12.44 -4.46 33.67
N GLN A 29 13.70 -4.92 33.79
CA GLN A 29 14.23 -5.99 32.94
C GLN A 29 13.59 -7.35 33.26
N ALA A 30 13.40 -7.68 34.54
CA ALA A 30 12.72 -8.90 34.98
C ALA A 30 11.25 -8.93 34.52
N GLU A 31 10.54 -7.80 34.60
CA GLU A 31 9.16 -7.69 34.11
C GLU A 31 9.06 -7.84 32.58
N ARG A 32 10.02 -7.25 31.85
CA ARG A 32 10.11 -7.41 30.38
C ARG A 32 10.48 -8.84 29.97
N ALA A 33 11.33 -9.52 30.73
CA ALA A 33 11.68 -10.91 30.52
C ALA A 33 10.46 -11.82 30.78
N ALA A 34 9.74 -11.61 31.88
CA ALA A 34 8.51 -12.34 32.20
C ALA A 34 7.42 -12.15 31.13
N ARG A 35 7.26 -10.93 30.59
CA ARG A 35 6.34 -10.67 29.46
C ARG A 35 6.74 -11.36 28.17
N ARG A 36 8.06 -11.44 27.86
CA ARG A 36 8.56 -12.18 26.68
C ARG A 36 8.33 -13.67 26.83
N GLU A 37 8.52 -14.20 28.04
CA GLU A 37 8.31 -15.60 28.34
C GLU A 37 6.83 -15.98 28.31
N ALA A 38 5.95 -15.14 28.85
CA ALA A 38 4.50 -15.30 28.74
C ALA A 38 4.01 -15.30 27.29
N LYS A 39 4.50 -14.37 26.46
CA LYS A 39 4.21 -14.36 25.01
C LYS A 39 4.74 -15.59 24.28
N ARG A 40 5.90 -16.12 24.70
CA ARG A 40 6.45 -17.36 24.13
C ARG A 40 5.58 -18.56 24.50
N ARG A 41 5.09 -18.63 25.75
CA ARG A 41 4.17 -19.69 26.21
C ARG A 41 2.83 -19.62 25.49
N GLU A 42 2.25 -18.42 25.33
CA GLU A 42 1.01 -18.23 24.58
C GLU A 42 1.15 -18.62 23.09
N LYS A 43 2.30 -18.33 22.47
CA LYS A 43 2.60 -18.74 21.09
C LYS A 43 2.73 -20.26 20.97
N GLU A 44 3.32 -20.91 21.97
CA GLU A 44 3.46 -22.36 21.99
C GLU A 44 2.12 -23.06 22.25
N GLU A 45 1.29 -22.55 23.18
CA GLU A 45 -0.07 -23.04 23.41
C GLU A 45 -0.95 -22.91 22.15
N ARG A 46 -0.87 -21.78 21.44
CA ARG A 46 -1.56 -21.60 20.15
C ARG A 46 -1.08 -22.59 19.08
N LYS A 47 0.21 -22.93 19.07
CA LYS A 47 0.78 -23.93 18.14
C LYS A 47 0.27 -25.34 18.46
N VAL A 48 0.20 -25.71 19.73
CA VAL A 48 -0.34 -27.00 20.18
C VAL A 48 -1.83 -27.13 19.86
N ILE A 49 -2.63 -26.10 20.11
CA ILE A 49 -4.06 -26.07 19.78
C ILE A 49 -4.28 -26.18 18.26
N ARG A 50 -3.44 -25.50 17.47
CA ARG A 50 -3.48 -25.56 16.00
C ARG A 50 -3.17 -26.95 15.46
N GLU A 51 -2.16 -27.62 16.03
CA GLU A 51 -1.75 -28.96 15.60
C GLU A 51 -2.79 -30.02 15.98
N ALA A 52 -3.38 -29.93 17.17
CA ALA A 52 -4.51 -30.76 17.59
C ALA A 52 -5.74 -30.61 16.66
N THR A 53 -6.01 -29.39 16.21
CA THR A 53 -7.14 -29.11 15.30
C THR A 53 -6.89 -29.65 13.89
N ARG A 54 -5.65 -29.56 13.38
CA ARG A 54 -5.25 -30.16 12.09
C ARG A 54 -5.44 -31.68 12.09
N LEU A 55 -5.02 -32.34 13.17
CA LEU A 55 -5.15 -33.80 13.32
C LEU A 55 -6.63 -34.23 13.41
N ARG A 56 -7.47 -33.47 14.12
CA ARG A 56 -8.91 -33.71 14.19
C ARG A 56 -9.61 -33.58 12.83
N ASN A 57 -9.20 -32.63 12.00
CA ASN A 57 -9.74 -32.48 10.64
C ASN A 57 -9.24 -33.58 9.67
N ALA A 58 -7.99 -34.02 9.82
CA ALA A 58 -7.48 -35.19 9.08
C ALA A 58 -8.25 -36.47 9.43
N LEU A 59 -8.71 -36.61 10.67
CA LEU A 59 -9.53 -37.72 11.13
C LEU A 59 -10.92 -37.76 10.45
N LEU A 60 -11.55 -36.60 10.29
CA LEU A 60 -12.93 -36.45 9.83
C LEU A 60 -13.07 -36.45 8.30
N CYS A 61 -12.05 -35.98 7.59
CA CYS A 61 -12.18 -35.65 6.16
C CYS A 61 -11.23 -36.43 5.24
N ASP A 62 -10.23 -37.16 5.76
CA ASP A 62 -9.28 -37.92 4.93
C ASP A 62 -9.74 -39.38 4.74
N GLN A 63 -9.90 -39.81 3.48
CA GLN A 63 -10.43 -41.14 3.17
C GLN A 63 -9.41 -42.28 3.41
N ARG A 64 -8.12 -41.97 3.60
CA ARG A 64 -7.05 -42.97 3.79
C ARG A 64 -6.96 -43.44 5.24
N ALA A 65 -7.26 -44.73 5.47
CA ALA A 65 -7.30 -45.32 6.80
C ALA A 65 -6.01 -45.13 7.61
N HIS A 66 -4.84 -45.32 7.00
CA HIS A 66 -3.54 -45.18 7.69
C HIS A 66 -3.25 -43.74 8.17
N VAL A 67 -3.74 -42.72 7.45
CA VAL A 67 -3.57 -41.31 7.84
C VAL A 67 -4.50 -40.97 9.02
N ARG A 68 -5.74 -41.47 8.99
CA ARG A 68 -6.69 -41.31 10.10
C ARG A 68 -6.21 -42.02 11.36
N ILE A 69 -5.67 -43.23 11.23
CA ILE A 69 -5.11 -44.00 12.36
C ILE A 69 -3.92 -43.25 12.97
N ALA A 70 -2.94 -42.82 12.17
CA ALA A 70 -1.80 -42.05 12.67
C ALA A 70 -2.22 -40.71 13.32
N ALA A 71 -3.25 -40.05 12.79
CA ALA A 71 -3.81 -38.83 13.37
C ALA A 71 -4.57 -39.10 14.69
N ALA A 72 -5.29 -40.22 14.81
CA ALA A 72 -5.96 -40.65 16.03
C ALA A 72 -4.94 -40.97 17.14
N GLU A 73 -3.89 -41.70 16.81
CA GLU A 73 -2.81 -42.06 17.74
C GLU A 73 -2.08 -40.82 18.28
N ALA A 74 -1.82 -39.84 17.41
CA ALA A 74 -1.19 -38.58 17.79
C ALA A 74 -2.10 -37.66 18.63
N LEU A 75 -3.43 -37.72 18.44
CA LEU A 75 -4.39 -36.84 19.11
C LEU A 75 -4.87 -37.40 20.47
N TYR A 76 -5.06 -38.71 20.58
CA TYR A 76 -5.66 -39.37 21.76
C TYR A 76 -4.68 -40.23 22.56
N GLY A 77 -3.47 -40.51 22.03
CA GLY A 77 -2.44 -41.31 22.70
C GLY A 77 -2.78 -42.80 22.81
N ALA A 78 -1.75 -43.63 23.07
CA ALA A 78 -1.84 -45.09 23.00
C ALA A 78 -2.75 -45.75 24.07
N ALA A 79 -3.17 -45.03 25.11
CA ALA A 79 -3.92 -45.58 26.25
C ALA A 79 -5.44 -45.39 26.15
N THR A 80 -5.93 -44.69 25.13
CA THR A 80 -7.36 -44.40 24.91
C THR A 80 -7.71 -44.49 23.43
N LEU A 81 -7.42 -45.65 22.84
CA LEU A 81 -8.04 -46.03 21.56
C LEU A 81 -9.48 -46.49 21.85
N PRO A 82 -10.52 -45.94 21.20
CA PRO A 82 -11.81 -46.61 21.13
C PRO A 82 -11.60 -48.00 20.53
N ALA A 83 -12.29 -49.01 21.06
CA ALA A 83 -12.12 -50.39 20.65
C ALA A 83 -12.18 -50.54 19.12
N ALA A 84 -11.30 -51.37 18.58
CA ALA A 84 -11.04 -51.56 17.15
C ALA A 84 -12.28 -52.04 16.33
N ASP A 85 -13.41 -52.32 16.98
CA ASP A 85 -14.63 -52.82 16.35
C ASP A 85 -15.49 -51.72 15.70
N GLU A 86 -15.26 -50.43 15.98
CA GLU A 86 -16.01 -49.33 15.35
C GLU A 86 -15.34 -48.74 14.09
N LEU A 87 -14.14 -49.19 13.71
CA LEU A 87 -13.34 -48.53 12.65
C LEU A 87 -12.97 -49.38 11.43
N ALA A 88 -13.23 -50.69 11.41
CA ALA A 88 -13.30 -51.47 10.17
C ALA A 88 -13.70 -52.93 10.47
N LEU A 89 -14.74 -53.44 9.80
CA LEU A 89 -14.55 -54.47 8.77
C LEU A 89 -15.87 -54.79 8.05
N ALA A 90 -15.69 -55.17 6.79
CA ALA A 90 -16.71 -55.41 5.79
C ALA A 90 -17.28 -56.84 5.85
N HIS A 91 -18.43 -56.96 5.20
CA HIS A 91 -18.99 -58.13 4.51
C HIS A 91 -19.75 -59.23 5.28
N GLU A 92 -21.04 -59.26 4.93
CA GLU A 92 -21.98 -60.37 4.68
C GLU A 92 -22.47 -61.26 5.83
N ASP A 93 -23.76 -61.12 6.15
CA ASP A 93 -24.73 -62.20 5.93
C ASP A 93 -26.20 -61.68 5.93
N ASN A 94 -26.79 -61.73 4.73
CA ASN A 94 -28.19 -61.98 4.31
C ASN A 94 -29.45 -61.35 4.98
N LEU A 95 -30.31 -60.84 4.08
CA LEU A 95 -31.77 -60.64 4.08
C LEU A 95 -32.38 -59.30 4.53
N GLY A 96 -32.58 -58.41 3.55
CA GLY A 96 -33.59 -57.33 3.57
C GLY A 96 -33.28 -56.19 2.60
N ASP A 97 -33.82 -56.26 1.38
CA ASP A 97 -33.59 -55.33 0.26
C ASP A 97 -33.72 -53.83 0.63
N SER A 98 -32.61 -53.09 0.59
CA SER A 98 -32.55 -51.69 0.16
C SER A 98 -31.08 -51.28 -0.07
N GLU A 99 -30.75 -50.78 -1.26
CA GLU A 99 -29.39 -50.36 -1.62
C GLU A 99 -28.85 -49.25 -0.71
N PRO A 100 -27.60 -49.32 -0.22
CA PRO A 100 -26.95 -48.20 0.44
C PRO A 100 -26.45 -47.20 -0.61
N SER A 101 -27.08 -46.03 -0.65
CA SER A 101 -26.59 -44.85 -1.39
C SER A 101 -25.14 -44.54 -1.00
N GLY A 102 -24.24 -44.40 -1.99
CA GLY A 102 -22.82 -44.07 -1.79
C GLY A 102 -22.56 -42.73 -1.06
N PRO A 103 -21.30 -42.39 -0.78
CA PRO A 103 -20.94 -41.23 0.05
C PRO A 103 -21.44 -39.93 -0.60
N VAL A 104 -22.37 -39.24 0.08
CA VAL A 104 -22.92 -37.96 -0.34
C VAL A 104 -21.80 -36.90 -0.29
N ALA A 105 -21.49 -36.28 -1.42
CA ALA A 105 -20.49 -35.23 -1.52
C ALA A 105 -20.91 -33.99 -0.69
N PRO A 106 -19.95 -33.27 -0.06
CA PRO A 106 -20.27 -32.12 0.76
C PRO A 106 -20.84 -30.98 -0.09
N THR A 107 -22.01 -30.46 0.28
CA THR A 107 -22.66 -29.32 -0.37
C THR A 107 -22.15 -27.97 0.15
N ALA A 108 -21.51 -27.94 1.33
CA ALA A 108 -20.85 -26.77 1.89
C ALA A 108 -19.52 -27.15 2.56
N ALA A 109 -18.53 -26.26 2.46
CA ALA A 109 -17.21 -26.43 3.06
C ALA A 109 -16.72 -25.11 3.64
N SER A 110 -16.17 -25.15 4.87
CA SER A 110 -15.47 -24.01 5.48
C SER A 110 -14.04 -24.40 5.79
N LEU A 111 -13.12 -23.55 5.33
CA LEU A 111 -11.68 -23.58 5.49
C LEU A 111 -11.20 -22.25 6.09
N SER A 112 -12.07 -21.59 6.87
CA SER A 112 -11.79 -20.30 7.49
C SER A 112 -10.74 -20.42 8.60
N GLY A 113 -9.85 -19.43 8.73
CA GLY A 113 -8.96 -19.32 9.89
C GLY A 113 -7.84 -20.35 9.97
N LEU A 114 -7.46 -20.97 8.84
CA LEU A 114 -6.42 -22.01 8.79
C LEU A 114 -5.01 -21.44 8.52
N ASP A 115 -4.89 -20.11 8.43
CA ASP A 115 -3.78 -19.32 7.88
C ASP A 115 -3.23 -19.88 6.56
N LEU A 116 -4.13 -20.20 5.62
CA LEU A 116 -3.75 -20.61 4.26
C LEU A 116 -3.07 -19.43 3.56
N LYS A 117 -1.83 -19.64 3.10
CA LYS A 117 -1.08 -18.67 2.26
C LYS A 117 -1.20 -18.99 0.78
N SER A 118 -1.39 -20.26 0.47
CA SER A 118 -1.68 -20.78 -0.86
C SER A 118 -2.74 -21.87 -0.76
N PHE A 119 -3.66 -21.88 -1.70
CA PHE A 119 -4.70 -22.90 -1.81
C PHE A 119 -5.11 -23.00 -3.28
N SER A 120 -4.98 -24.20 -3.86
CA SER A 120 -5.40 -24.48 -5.23
C SER A 120 -6.55 -25.47 -5.22
N LEU A 121 -7.64 -25.11 -5.87
CA LEU A 121 -8.82 -25.96 -6.00
C LEU A 121 -8.63 -27.05 -7.07
N GLU A 122 -7.58 -26.95 -7.90
CA GLU A 122 -7.24 -27.97 -8.91
C GLU A 122 -6.87 -29.32 -8.30
N LEU A 123 -6.45 -29.33 -7.03
CA LEU A 123 -6.03 -30.52 -6.29
C LEU A 123 -7.18 -31.17 -5.50
N LEU A 124 -8.39 -30.62 -5.58
CA LEU A 124 -9.53 -31.16 -4.87
C LEU A 124 -10.16 -32.36 -5.59
N PRO A 125 -10.73 -33.32 -4.85
CA PRO A 125 -11.47 -34.43 -5.44
C PRO A 125 -12.66 -33.93 -6.29
N SER A 126 -12.98 -34.64 -7.37
CA SER A 126 -14.13 -34.35 -8.25
C SER A 126 -15.46 -34.23 -7.51
N ALA A 127 -15.59 -34.86 -6.33
CA ALA A 127 -16.74 -34.73 -5.43
C ALA A 127 -17.07 -33.26 -5.06
N TRP A 128 -16.08 -32.36 -5.05
CA TRP A 128 -16.27 -30.93 -4.72
C TRP A 128 -16.94 -30.13 -5.84
N ALA A 129 -17.12 -30.68 -7.05
CA ALA A 129 -17.87 -30.02 -8.13
C ALA A 129 -19.35 -29.77 -7.77
N SER A 130 -19.86 -30.50 -6.78
CA SER A 130 -21.22 -30.35 -6.22
C SER A 130 -21.31 -29.29 -5.10
N LEU A 131 -20.19 -28.67 -4.72
CA LEU A 131 -20.14 -27.69 -3.64
C LEU A 131 -20.93 -26.43 -4.01
N THR A 132 -21.83 -26.03 -3.12
CA THR A 132 -22.70 -24.85 -3.28
C THR A 132 -22.25 -23.67 -2.43
N SER A 133 -21.53 -23.92 -1.34
CA SER A 133 -20.99 -22.88 -0.45
C SER A 133 -19.55 -23.17 -0.06
N LEU A 134 -18.67 -22.18 -0.21
CA LEU A 134 -17.26 -22.25 0.16
C LEU A 134 -16.85 -21.04 1.00
N ASP A 135 -16.40 -21.29 2.23
CA ASP A 135 -15.84 -20.27 3.10
C ASP A 135 -14.32 -20.43 3.22
N LEU A 136 -13.57 -19.43 2.73
CA LEU A 136 -12.12 -19.32 2.78
C LEU A 136 -11.68 -18.08 3.60
N SER A 137 -12.57 -17.54 4.42
CA SER A 137 -12.34 -16.30 5.16
C SER A 137 -11.21 -16.42 6.19
N HIS A 138 -10.69 -15.29 6.68
CA HIS A 138 -9.67 -15.26 7.74
C HIS A 138 -8.38 -16.06 7.41
N ASN A 139 -7.92 -15.99 6.17
CA ASN A 139 -6.68 -16.62 5.72
C ASN A 139 -5.70 -15.55 5.20
N GLU A 140 -4.57 -15.97 4.62
CA GLU A 140 -3.57 -15.09 4.02
C GLU A 140 -3.53 -15.23 2.49
N LEU A 141 -4.62 -15.67 1.85
CA LEU A 141 -4.67 -15.96 0.42
C LEU A 141 -4.58 -14.68 -0.41
N SER A 142 -3.70 -14.67 -1.41
CA SER A 142 -3.62 -13.59 -2.40
C SER A 142 -4.12 -14.00 -3.79
N GLU A 143 -4.35 -15.29 -4.00
CA GLU A 143 -4.82 -15.90 -5.24
C GLU A 143 -5.70 -17.12 -4.94
N LEU A 144 -6.52 -17.53 -5.91
CA LEU A 144 -7.40 -18.71 -5.81
C LEU A 144 -7.53 -19.40 -7.17
N PRO A 145 -6.51 -20.17 -7.61
CA PRO A 145 -6.57 -20.93 -8.84
C PRO A 145 -7.54 -22.13 -8.75
N GLY A 146 -8.10 -22.53 -9.89
CA GLY A 146 -8.98 -23.71 -10.02
C GLY A 146 -10.43 -23.50 -9.59
N ILE A 147 -10.81 -22.28 -9.20
CA ILE A 147 -12.17 -21.97 -8.74
C ILE A 147 -13.24 -22.24 -9.80
N GLU A 148 -12.89 -22.15 -11.10
CA GLU A 148 -13.79 -22.46 -12.20
C GLU A 148 -14.34 -23.89 -12.21
N SER A 149 -13.71 -24.82 -11.48
CA SER A 149 -14.16 -26.21 -11.36
C SER A 149 -15.41 -26.36 -10.49
N LEU A 150 -15.69 -25.38 -9.61
CA LEU A 150 -16.82 -25.41 -8.68
C LEU A 150 -18.10 -24.87 -9.34
N VAL A 151 -18.52 -25.50 -10.44
CA VAL A 151 -19.65 -25.03 -11.28
C VAL A 151 -21.00 -24.93 -10.56
N SER A 152 -21.14 -25.61 -9.41
CA SER A 152 -22.34 -25.57 -8.56
C SER A 152 -22.31 -24.47 -7.49
N LEU A 153 -21.20 -23.73 -7.37
CA LEU A 153 -20.99 -22.78 -6.29
C LEU A 153 -21.96 -21.59 -6.39
N THR A 154 -22.65 -21.33 -5.29
CA THR A 154 -23.62 -20.24 -5.12
C THR A 154 -23.12 -19.18 -4.15
N GLU A 155 -22.31 -19.56 -3.16
CA GLU A 155 -21.79 -18.67 -2.13
C GLU A 155 -20.28 -18.85 -1.96
N LEU A 156 -19.54 -17.74 -1.99
CA LEU A 156 -18.10 -17.71 -1.78
C LEU A 156 -17.71 -16.61 -0.78
N ASP A 157 -17.07 -17.00 0.32
CA ASP A 157 -16.52 -16.07 1.31
C ASP A 157 -14.98 -16.02 1.27
N LEU A 158 -14.44 -14.86 0.92
CA LEU A 158 -13.01 -14.51 0.88
C LEU A 158 -12.65 -13.40 1.89
N CYS A 159 -13.55 -13.10 2.83
CA CYS A 159 -13.37 -12.04 3.82
C CYS A 159 -12.05 -12.17 4.58
N ARG A 160 -11.35 -11.05 4.83
CA ARG A 160 -10.07 -11.01 5.58
C ARG A 160 -9.03 -11.95 4.97
N ASN A 161 -8.66 -11.66 3.73
CA ASN A 161 -7.54 -12.28 3.02
C ASN A 161 -6.60 -11.19 2.45
N CYS A 162 -5.71 -11.57 1.54
CA CYS A 162 -4.69 -10.71 0.93
C CYS A 162 -4.92 -10.44 -0.57
N PHE A 163 -6.16 -10.53 -1.06
CA PHE A 163 -6.45 -10.35 -2.49
C PHE A 163 -6.28 -8.89 -2.93
N TYR A 164 -5.49 -8.67 -4.00
CA TYR A 164 -5.36 -7.36 -4.66
C TYR A 164 -6.30 -7.18 -5.85
N ALA A 165 -6.81 -8.28 -6.39
CA ALA A 165 -7.81 -8.36 -7.45
C ALA A 165 -8.68 -9.60 -7.22
N LEU A 166 -9.91 -9.58 -7.73
CA LEU A 166 -10.75 -10.77 -7.77
C LEU A 166 -10.22 -11.76 -8.82
N PRO A 167 -10.26 -13.08 -8.56
CA PRO A 167 -9.84 -14.08 -9.55
C PRO A 167 -10.66 -13.95 -10.84
N PRO A 168 -10.03 -13.78 -12.03
CA PRO A 168 -10.76 -13.65 -13.29
C PRO A 168 -11.58 -14.90 -13.66
N ALA A 169 -11.27 -16.04 -13.06
CA ALA A 169 -11.97 -17.31 -13.22
C ALA A 169 -13.38 -17.31 -12.60
N LEU A 170 -13.72 -16.35 -11.70
CA LEU A 170 -15.07 -16.23 -11.14
C LEU A 170 -16.16 -16.08 -12.21
N ARG A 171 -15.83 -15.48 -13.37
CA ARG A 171 -16.75 -15.36 -14.52
C ARG A 171 -17.25 -16.71 -15.07
N ARG A 172 -16.57 -17.81 -14.73
CA ARG A 172 -16.90 -19.18 -15.15
C ARG A 172 -17.82 -19.88 -14.17
N LEU A 173 -18.28 -19.21 -13.11
CA LEU A 173 -19.21 -19.75 -12.13
C LEU A 173 -20.64 -19.30 -12.46
N PRO A 174 -21.45 -20.13 -13.14
CA PRO A 174 -22.75 -19.71 -13.65
C PRO A 174 -23.80 -19.50 -12.54
N LYS A 175 -23.56 -20.04 -11.34
CA LYS A 175 -24.51 -20.02 -10.22
C LYS A 175 -24.10 -19.13 -9.05
N LEU A 176 -22.94 -18.46 -9.13
CA LEU A 176 -22.42 -17.68 -8.00
C LEU A 176 -23.32 -16.46 -7.75
N ALA A 177 -24.07 -16.52 -6.66
CA ALA A 177 -25.05 -15.52 -6.26
C ALA A 177 -24.51 -14.58 -5.18
N LYS A 178 -23.66 -15.07 -4.27
CA LYS A 178 -23.09 -14.27 -3.18
C LYS A 178 -21.58 -14.33 -3.17
N LEU A 179 -20.95 -13.16 -3.20
CA LEU A 179 -19.51 -13.01 -3.09
C LEU A 179 -19.16 -12.03 -1.96
N ASN A 180 -18.54 -12.54 -0.90
CA ASN A 180 -17.94 -11.71 0.14
C ASN A 180 -16.44 -11.60 -0.08
N ALA A 181 -15.96 -10.43 -0.49
CA ALA A 181 -14.54 -10.11 -0.66
C ALA A 181 -14.13 -8.94 0.25
N SER A 182 -14.84 -8.75 1.36
CA SER A 182 -14.57 -7.66 2.29
C SER A 182 -13.20 -7.81 3.00
N ARG A 183 -12.64 -6.70 3.49
CA ARG A 183 -11.37 -6.67 4.24
C ARG A 183 -10.19 -7.32 3.49
N ASN A 184 -10.09 -7.03 2.19
CA ASN A 184 -8.97 -7.40 1.33
C ASN A 184 -8.19 -6.13 0.89
N TYR A 185 -7.34 -6.23 -0.13
CA TYR A 185 -6.57 -5.14 -0.72
C TYR A 185 -6.99 -4.83 -2.17
N LEU A 186 -8.27 -5.07 -2.50
CA LEU A 186 -8.81 -4.92 -3.85
C LEU A 186 -8.62 -3.48 -4.38
N ARG A 187 -8.47 -3.38 -5.70
CA ARG A 187 -8.33 -2.12 -6.43
C ARG A 187 -9.37 -2.07 -7.55
N PRO A 188 -10.04 -0.93 -7.77
CA PRO A 188 -10.97 -0.77 -8.89
C PRO A 188 -10.20 -0.51 -10.19
N ASN A 189 -9.42 -1.49 -10.66
CA ASN A 189 -8.70 -1.44 -11.92
C ASN A 189 -9.59 -1.90 -13.10
N ALA A 190 -9.05 -1.85 -14.32
CA ALA A 190 -9.77 -2.26 -15.52
C ALA A 190 -10.30 -3.70 -15.42
N ASP A 191 -9.47 -4.65 -14.96
CA ASP A 191 -9.87 -6.06 -14.83
C ASP A 191 -11.02 -6.25 -13.83
N PHE A 192 -10.99 -5.54 -12.70
CA PHE A 192 -12.06 -5.54 -11.71
C PHE A 192 -13.38 -5.05 -12.30
N LEU A 193 -13.35 -3.92 -13.01
CA LEU A 193 -14.54 -3.35 -13.65
C LEU A 193 -15.06 -4.23 -14.79
N VAL A 194 -14.17 -4.80 -15.60
CA VAL A 194 -14.54 -5.74 -16.67
C VAL A 194 -15.20 -6.99 -16.09
N LEU A 195 -14.65 -7.57 -15.02
CA LEU A 195 -15.23 -8.76 -14.38
C LEU A 195 -16.64 -8.51 -13.85
N LEU A 196 -16.92 -7.33 -13.32
CA LEU A 196 -18.21 -7.01 -12.72
C LEU A 196 -19.24 -6.45 -13.72
N LEU A 197 -18.80 -5.62 -14.66
CA LEU A 197 -19.68 -4.77 -15.47
C LEU A 197 -19.76 -5.19 -16.94
N GLN A 198 -18.81 -6.00 -17.43
CA GLN A 198 -18.77 -6.39 -18.85
C GLN A 198 -19.09 -7.86 -19.04
N PRO A 199 -19.87 -8.24 -20.08
CA PRO A 199 -20.19 -9.64 -20.37
C PRO A 199 -18.92 -10.49 -20.63
N PRO A 200 -18.86 -11.76 -20.15
CA PRO A 200 -19.93 -12.52 -19.49
C PRO A 200 -20.13 -12.23 -17.99
N GLY A 201 -19.32 -11.36 -17.39
CA GLY A 201 -19.49 -10.87 -16.02
C GLY A 201 -19.64 -11.95 -14.95
N LEU A 202 -20.44 -11.66 -13.92
CA LEU A 202 -20.94 -12.62 -12.93
C LEU A 202 -22.47 -12.75 -13.10
N PRO A 203 -22.96 -13.70 -13.92
CA PRO A 203 -24.32 -13.65 -14.46
C PRO A 203 -25.44 -13.87 -13.44
N ALA A 204 -25.15 -14.56 -12.33
CA ALA A 204 -26.12 -14.87 -11.28
C ALA A 204 -25.93 -14.06 -10.00
N LEU A 205 -25.03 -13.06 -10.00
CA LEU A 205 -24.66 -12.33 -8.78
C LEU A 205 -25.85 -11.53 -8.25
N GLN A 206 -26.12 -11.68 -6.95
CA GLN A 206 -27.17 -11.01 -6.21
C GLN A 206 -26.61 -10.20 -5.04
N GLU A 207 -25.52 -10.65 -4.43
CA GLU A 207 -24.84 -9.93 -3.35
C GLU A 207 -23.33 -9.83 -3.60
N LEU A 208 -22.81 -8.62 -3.48
CA LEU A 208 -21.38 -8.34 -3.56
C LEU A 208 -20.95 -7.51 -2.35
N ASP A 209 -20.11 -8.07 -1.49
CA ASP A 209 -19.50 -7.33 -0.39
C ASP A 209 -18.02 -7.06 -0.67
N ILE A 210 -17.68 -5.79 -0.91
CA ILE A 210 -16.31 -5.31 -1.08
C ILE A 210 -15.94 -4.29 0.00
N THR A 211 -16.67 -4.25 1.12
CA THR A 211 -16.39 -3.35 2.23
C THR A 211 -14.97 -3.52 2.76
N PHE A 212 -14.42 -2.48 3.34
CA PHE A 212 -13.09 -2.47 3.93
C PHE A 212 -11.91 -2.78 2.97
N ASN A 213 -12.11 -2.64 1.65
CA ASN A 213 -11.03 -2.55 0.65
C ASN A 213 -10.59 -1.09 0.44
N LYS A 214 -9.50 -0.65 1.09
CA LYS A 214 -9.12 0.78 1.18
C LYS A 214 -9.08 1.55 -0.15
N ARG A 215 -8.69 0.90 -1.24
CA ARG A 215 -8.61 1.54 -2.58
C ARG A 215 -9.94 1.58 -3.33
N CYS A 216 -10.96 0.92 -2.82
CA CYS A 216 -12.35 0.97 -3.29
C CYS A 216 -13.19 2.01 -2.51
N PHE A 217 -12.61 2.76 -1.57
CA PHE A 217 -13.33 3.72 -0.73
C PHE A 217 -13.65 5.04 -1.44
N THR A 218 -14.23 4.97 -2.64
CA THR A 218 -14.60 6.16 -3.43
C THR A 218 -16.10 6.21 -3.66
N GLN A 219 -16.69 7.41 -3.55
CA GLN A 219 -18.12 7.61 -3.82
C GLN A 219 -18.41 7.31 -5.29
N ASP A 220 -17.53 7.71 -6.21
CA ASP A 220 -17.70 7.45 -7.64
C ASP A 220 -17.79 5.95 -7.96
N LEU A 221 -17.02 5.10 -7.27
CA LEU A 221 -17.14 3.66 -7.44
C LEU A 221 -18.46 3.14 -6.88
N ALA A 222 -18.90 3.64 -5.73
CA ALA A 222 -20.18 3.27 -5.15
C ALA A 222 -21.33 3.66 -6.09
N ASP A 223 -21.31 4.87 -6.63
CA ASP A 223 -22.32 5.39 -7.56
C ASP A 223 -22.29 4.64 -8.90
N LEU A 224 -21.09 4.34 -9.43
CA LEU A 224 -20.93 3.52 -10.63
C LEU A 224 -21.52 2.13 -10.42
N LEU A 225 -21.14 1.43 -9.35
CA LEU A 225 -21.65 0.08 -9.09
C LEU A 225 -23.16 0.08 -8.85
N ALA A 226 -23.69 1.09 -8.15
CA ALA A 226 -25.13 1.24 -7.95
C ALA A 226 -25.90 1.47 -9.26
N ARG A 227 -25.31 2.23 -10.20
CA ARG A 227 -25.90 2.50 -11.51
C ARG A 227 -25.84 1.29 -12.45
N GLU A 228 -24.69 0.64 -12.52
CA GLU A 228 -24.44 -0.44 -13.49
C GLU A 228 -24.92 -1.81 -12.99
N LEU A 229 -25.08 -2.00 -11.67
CA LEU A 229 -25.57 -3.26 -11.05
C LEU A 229 -26.82 -3.03 -10.17
N PRO A 230 -27.93 -2.49 -10.70
CA PRO A 230 -29.09 -2.09 -9.90
C PRO A 230 -29.83 -3.27 -9.24
N SER A 231 -29.66 -4.49 -9.77
CA SER A 231 -30.26 -5.71 -9.21
C SER A 231 -29.36 -6.45 -8.22
N VAL A 232 -28.14 -5.95 -7.98
CA VAL A 232 -27.15 -6.56 -7.07
C VAL A 232 -27.09 -5.73 -5.79
N ALA A 233 -27.25 -6.37 -4.64
CA ALA A 233 -26.98 -5.76 -3.35
C ALA A 233 -25.47 -5.58 -3.15
N VAL A 234 -24.96 -4.42 -3.54
CA VAL A 234 -23.54 -4.07 -3.41
C VAL A 234 -23.30 -3.38 -2.06
N ARG A 235 -22.39 -3.94 -1.27
CA ARG A 235 -21.86 -3.33 -0.05
C ARG A 235 -20.43 -2.84 -0.31
N VAL A 236 -20.23 -1.53 -0.21
CA VAL A 236 -18.92 -0.88 -0.33
C VAL A 236 -18.73 0.11 0.81
N THR A 237 -17.52 0.15 1.37
CA THR A 237 -17.20 1.18 2.37
C THR A 237 -16.84 2.44 1.64
N VAL A 238 -17.63 3.49 1.80
CA VAL A 238 -17.27 4.82 1.30
C VAL A 238 -16.74 5.65 2.46
N THR A 239 -15.60 6.30 2.31
CA THR A 239 -15.31 7.45 3.17
C THR A 239 -16.35 8.50 2.87
N TYR A 240 -16.97 9.11 3.91
CA TYR A 240 -17.96 10.18 3.78
C TYR A 240 -17.76 11.00 2.50
N PRO A 241 -18.80 11.22 1.66
CA PRO A 241 -18.63 11.98 0.44
C PRO A 241 -17.90 13.26 0.78
N LYS A 242 -16.85 13.57 0.00
CA LYS A 242 -16.01 14.75 0.22
C LYS A 242 -16.96 15.94 0.39
N PRO A 243 -17.00 16.61 1.56
CA PRO A 243 -17.88 17.76 1.71
C PRO A 243 -17.59 18.77 0.60
N PRO A 244 -18.60 19.42 0.01
CA PRO A 244 -18.38 20.41 -1.04
C PRO A 244 -17.30 21.42 -0.64
N GLY A 245 -16.31 21.64 -1.52
CA GLY A 245 -15.18 22.54 -1.28
C GLY A 245 -14.05 22.01 -0.37
N ALA A 246 -14.17 20.79 0.18
CA ALA A 246 -13.15 20.21 1.04
C ALA A 246 -11.84 19.89 0.31
N PHE A 247 -11.91 19.49 -0.97
CA PHE A 247 -10.76 19.10 -1.77
C PHE A 247 -10.78 19.77 -3.15
N VAL A 248 -9.60 19.88 -3.78
CA VAL A 248 -9.46 20.32 -5.18
C VAL A 248 -9.14 19.09 -6.01
N GLY A 249 -10.11 18.68 -6.83
CA GLY A 249 -10.04 17.50 -7.67
C GLY A 249 -9.89 16.17 -6.90
N ASP A 250 -9.59 15.12 -7.65
CA ASP A 250 -9.38 13.77 -7.14
C ASP A 250 -7.92 13.37 -7.11
N ALA A 251 -7.09 13.97 -7.97
CA ALA A 251 -5.66 13.74 -8.06
C ALA A 251 -4.85 15.05 -8.00
N ALA A 252 -3.52 14.91 -7.89
CA ALA A 252 -2.62 16.07 -7.85
C ALA A 252 -2.56 16.83 -9.19
N CYS A 253 -2.86 16.16 -10.30
CA CYS A 253 -2.94 16.78 -11.63
C CYS A 253 -4.08 17.81 -11.73
N ASP A 254 -5.20 17.60 -11.03
CA ASP A 254 -6.37 18.48 -11.09
C ASP A 254 -6.16 19.83 -10.38
N ARG A 255 -4.99 20.03 -9.78
CA ARG A 255 -4.68 21.17 -8.91
C ARG A 255 -3.89 22.22 -9.68
N ASP A 256 -4.51 23.36 -9.92
CA ASP A 256 -3.83 24.51 -10.52
C ASP A 256 -2.77 25.07 -9.56
N ALA A 257 -1.49 24.88 -9.87
CA ALA A 257 -0.37 25.30 -9.06
C ALA A 257 -0.28 26.83 -8.82
N THR A 258 -0.91 27.64 -9.66
CA THR A 258 -0.92 29.11 -9.50
C THR A 258 -1.83 29.57 -8.36
N LEU A 259 -2.77 28.73 -7.94
CA LEU A 259 -3.73 29.06 -6.89
C LEU A 259 -3.25 28.64 -5.51
N LEU A 260 -3.21 29.56 -4.56
CA LEU A 260 -2.87 29.28 -3.15
C LEU A 260 -3.70 28.11 -2.56
N ARG A 261 -5.00 28.04 -2.90
CA ARG A 261 -5.90 26.96 -2.48
C ARG A 261 -5.37 25.58 -2.90
N SER A 262 -4.85 25.46 -4.12
CA SER A 262 -4.27 24.22 -4.65
C SER A 262 -2.91 23.91 -4.04
N GLN A 263 -2.10 24.93 -3.75
CA GLN A 263 -0.79 24.77 -3.11
C GLN A 263 -0.90 24.25 -1.68
N LEU A 264 -1.98 24.58 -0.95
CA LEU A 264 -2.26 24.07 0.39
C LEU A 264 -2.88 22.66 0.40
N GLU A 265 -3.42 22.22 -0.73
CA GLU A 265 -4.14 20.95 -0.84
C GLU A 265 -3.34 19.70 -0.43
N PRO A 266 -2.01 19.61 -0.67
CA PRO A 266 -1.20 18.46 -0.25
C PRO A 266 -1.20 18.19 1.25
N PHE A 267 -1.50 19.20 2.09
CA PHE A 267 -1.52 19.02 3.53
C PHE A 267 -2.73 18.23 4.00
N ALA A 268 -2.50 17.33 4.96
CA ALA A 268 -3.57 16.72 5.72
C ALA A 268 -4.33 17.78 6.55
N THR A 269 -5.60 17.53 6.85
CA THR A 269 -6.46 18.47 7.61
C THR A 269 -5.85 18.87 8.96
N PHE A 270 -5.18 17.94 9.65
CA PHE A 270 -4.48 18.25 10.89
C PHE A 270 -3.32 19.25 10.69
N ALA A 271 -2.54 19.11 9.61
CA ALA A 271 -1.45 20.04 9.31
C ALA A 271 -1.97 21.44 8.95
N LEU A 272 -3.10 21.52 8.22
CA LEU A 272 -3.80 22.77 7.93
C LEU A 272 -4.31 23.47 9.22
N ARG A 273 -4.94 22.71 10.12
CA ARG A 273 -5.37 23.24 11.44
C ARG A 273 -4.18 23.72 12.26
N ARG A 274 -3.09 22.96 12.29
CA ARG A 274 -1.86 23.37 12.98
C ARG A 274 -1.33 24.69 12.41
N ARG A 275 -1.36 24.87 11.09
CA ARG A 275 -0.97 26.12 10.43
C ARG A 275 -1.81 27.31 10.86
N LEU A 276 -3.14 27.17 10.95
CA LEU A 276 -4.01 28.25 11.47
C LEU A 276 -3.51 28.77 12.83
N VAL A 277 -3.20 27.83 13.74
CA VAL A 277 -2.72 28.17 15.08
C VAL A 277 -1.32 28.77 15.02
N THR A 278 -0.36 28.06 14.45
CA THR A 278 1.05 28.41 14.58
C THR A 278 1.45 29.62 13.75
N THR A 279 0.78 29.86 12.62
CA THR A 279 1.12 30.95 11.69
C THR A 279 0.25 32.17 11.91
N PHE A 280 -1.05 31.98 12.16
CA PHE A 280 -2.02 33.08 12.21
C PHE A 280 -2.60 33.32 13.61
N GLY A 281 -2.21 32.52 14.62
CA GLY A 281 -2.74 32.64 15.98
C GLY A 281 -4.23 32.33 16.10
N GLN A 282 -4.82 31.72 15.07
CA GLN A 282 -6.24 31.38 15.04
C GLN A 282 -6.43 29.98 15.61
N GLU A 283 -6.94 29.87 16.83
CA GLU A 283 -7.34 28.57 17.38
C GLU A 283 -8.60 28.05 16.66
N PRO A 284 -8.51 26.97 15.86
CA PRO A 284 -9.64 26.53 15.05
C PRO A 284 -10.73 25.85 15.89
N TYR A 285 -10.46 25.51 17.15
CA TYR A 285 -11.43 24.89 18.07
C TYR A 285 -10.95 24.97 19.52
N GLN A 286 -11.89 24.98 20.47
CA GLN A 286 -11.60 24.86 21.89
C GLN A 286 -11.36 23.38 22.26
N LYS A 287 -10.39 23.11 23.15
CA LYS A 287 -10.13 21.73 23.66
C LYS A 287 -11.36 21.08 24.31
N VAL A 288 -12.28 21.89 24.82
CA VAL A 288 -13.56 21.49 25.38
C VAL A 288 -14.63 22.25 24.59
N GLY A 289 -15.43 21.55 23.79
CA GLY A 289 -16.37 22.20 22.88
C GLY A 289 -16.79 21.30 21.71
N PRO A 290 -17.44 21.88 20.67
CA PRO A 290 -17.87 21.15 19.50
C PRO A 290 -16.70 20.50 18.75
N SER A 291 -17.01 19.52 17.89
CA SER A 291 -16.00 18.82 17.11
C SER A 291 -15.16 19.78 16.25
N PRO A 292 -13.85 19.49 16.05
CA PRO A 292 -12.97 20.34 15.26
C PRO A 292 -13.51 20.60 13.84
N PRO A 293 -13.35 21.82 13.30
CA PRO A 293 -13.97 22.25 12.03
C PRO A 293 -13.55 21.35 10.86
N ALA A 294 -14.48 21.09 9.95
CA ALA A 294 -14.23 20.24 8.79
C ALA A 294 -13.16 20.83 7.87
N ARG A 295 -12.58 20.01 6.98
CA ARG A 295 -11.50 20.46 6.07
C ARG A 295 -11.90 21.69 5.25
N ALA A 296 -13.12 21.74 4.74
CA ALA A 296 -13.62 22.87 3.93
C ALA A 296 -13.60 24.19 4.74
N GLU A 297 -14.06 24.14 5.99
CA GLU A 297 -14.06 25.30 6.90
C GLU A 297 -12.64 25.75 7.24
N VAL A 298 -11.74 24.80 7.54
CA VAL A 298 -10.32 25.06 7.79
C VAL A 298 -9.66 25.72 6.58
N MET A 299 -9.93 25.24 5.37
CA MET A 299 -9.39 25.84 4.15
C MET A 299 -9.93 27.25 3.91
N LYS A 300 -11.24 27.45 4.10
CA LYS A 300 -11.87 28.78 3.98
C LYS A 300 -11.20 29.78 4.93
N GLU A 301 -11.01 29.38 6.20
CA GLU A 301 -10.39 30.25 7.20
C GLU A 301 -8.91 30.52 6.90
N LEU A 302 -8.15 29.52 6.44
CA LEU A 302 -6.76 29.71 6.02
C LEU A 302 -6.65 30.75 4.91
N LEU A 303 -7.44 30.61 3.85
CA LEU A 303 -7.43 31.56 2.75
C LEU A 303 -7.78 32.98 3.22
N ALA A 304 -8.74 33.12 4.13
CA ALA A 304 -9.07 34.41 4.74
C ALA A 304 -7.90 34.97 5.58
N CYS A 305 -7.18 34.13 6.32
CA CYS A 305 -5.98 34.53 7.07
C CYS A 305 -4.87 35.02 6.14
N TYR A 306 -4.58 34.27 5.07
CA TYR A 306 -3.60 34.65 4.05
C TYR A 306 -3.95 35.99 3.39
N ALA A 307 -5.23 36.20 3.07
CA ALA A 307 -5.72 37.48 2.54
C ALA A 307 -5.50 38.64 3.53
N ARG A 308 -5.80 38.45 4.82
CA ARG A 308 -5.54 39.45 5.87
C ARG A 308 -4.05 39.74 6.07
N ALA A 309 -3.20 38.75 5.84
CA ALA A 309 -1.75 38.88 5.93
C ALA A 309 -1.10 39.52 4.68
N GLY A 310 -1.89 39.99 3.71
CA GLY A 310 -1.39 40.64 2.50
C GLY A 310 -1.00 39.68 1.36
N CYS A 311 -1.30 38.39 1.49
CA CYS A 311 -1.02 37.35 0.50
C CYS A 311 -2.31 36.65 0.03
N PRO A 312 -3.31 37.36 -0.53
CA PRO A 312 -4.60 36.77 -0.87
C PRO A 312 -4.52 35.70 -1.95
N ASN A 313 -3.57 35.84 -2.88
CA ASN A 313 -3.43 34.96 -4.05
C ASN A 313 -2.01 34.39 -4.18
N GLU A 314 -1.00 35.13 -3.77
CA GLU A 314 0.40 34.78 -3.97
C GLU A 314 1.21 34.96 -2.69
N ARG A 315 2.11 34.01 -2.46
CA ARG A 315 3.09 34.03 -1.37
C ARG A 315 4.38 34.67 -1.84
N ARG A 316 5.22 35.12 -0.91
CA ARG A 316 6.54 35.69 -1.25
C ARG A 316 7.32 34.66 -2.05
N LEU A 317 7.86 35.07 -3.19
CA LEU A 317 8.68 34.22 -4.05
C LEU A 317 10.17 34.49 -3.81
N LEU A 318 10.90 33.47 -3.37
CA LEU A 318 12.36 33.48 -3.32
C LEU A 318 12.91 32.79 -4.56
N ARG A 319 13.93 33.36 -5.20
CA ARG A 319 14.58 32.72 -6.35
C ARG A 319 15.90 32.09 -5.95
N VAL A 320 16.10 30.85 -6.38
CA VAL A 320 17.31 30.07 -6.12
C VAL A 320 17.80 29.48 -7.42
N ASN A 321 19.10 29.58 -7.70
CA ASN A 321 19.68 28.88 -8.84
C ASN A 321 20.16 27.49 -8.41
N GLY A 322 19.82 26.46 -9.19
CA GLY A 322 20.50 25.18 -9.12
C GLY A 322 21.96 25.28 -9.59
N THR A 323 22.72 24.21 -9.39
CA THR A 323 24.12 24.14 -9.83
C THR A 323 24.19 23.83 -11.32
N PRO A 324 24.90 24.63 -12.14
CA PRO A 324 25.06 24.36 -13.57
C PRO A 324 25.63 22.97 -13.86
N VAL A 325 25.15 22.37 -14.94
CA VAL A 325 25.69 21.10 -15.49
C VAL A 325 26.45 21.42 -16.78
N GLU A 326 27.50 20.65 -17.06
CA GLU A 326 28.35 20.84 -18.25
C GLU A 326 27.54 20.84 -19.57
N PRO A 327 27.72 21.83 -20.45
CA PRO A 327 26.94 21.97 -21.69
C PRO A 327 26.99 20.78 -22.63
N ASP A 328 28.16 20.16 -22.80
CA ASP A 328 28.33 19.01 -23.71
C ASP A 328 27.50 17.81 -23.24
N LEU A 329 27.46 17.59 -21.93
CA LEU A 329 26.65 16.53 -21.32
C LEU A 329 25.16 16.81 -21.45
N LEU A 330 24.74 18.07 -21.29
CA LEU A 330 23.35 18.50 -21.51
C LEU A 330 22.91 18.30 -22.97
N ALA A 331 23.79 18.58 -23.93
CA ALA A 331 23.51 18.38 -25.35
C ALA A 331 23.28 16.89 -25.66
N GLU A 332 24.14 16.00 -25.17
CA GLU A 332 23.96 14.55 -25.31
C GLU A 332 22.67 14.05 -24.65
N LEU A 333 22.38 14.54 -23.44
CA LEU A 333 21.19 14.17 -22.68
C LEU A 333 19.91 14.60 -23.41
N LEU A 334 19.90 15.80 -23.99
CA LEU A 334 18.76 16.31 -24.75
C LEU A 334 18.48 15.48 -26.01
N VAL A 335 19.53 15.04 -26.72
CA VAL A 335 19.39 14.12 -27.86
C VAL A 335 18.73 12.81 -27.42
N GLU A 336 19.20 12.21 -26.33
CA GLU A 336 18.62 10.96 -25.80
C GLU A 336 17.18 11.14 -25.29
N LEU A 337 16.86 12.28 -24.67
CA LEU A 337 15.51 12.59 -24.22
C LEU A 337 14.52 12.74 -25.38
N ARG A 338 14.93 13.39 -26.47
CA ARG A 338 14.12 13.48 -27.70
C ARG A 338 13.90 12.11 -28.33
N ALA A 339 14.94 11.28 -28.40
CA ALA A 339 14.83 9.91 -28.90
C ALA A 339 13.93 9.03 -28.00
N TRP A 340 14.00 9.19 -26.68
CA TRP A 340 13.10 8.55 -25.74
C TRP A 340 11.65 9.00 -25.94
N ALA A 341 11.39 10.31 -26.03
CA ALA A 341 10.03 10.83 -26.21
C ALA A 341 9.39 10.36 -27.52
N ALA A 342 10.14 10.38 -28.63
CA ALA A 342 9.65 9.91 -29.92
C ALA A 342 9.24 8.42 -29.89
N ARG A 343 9.95 7.58 -29.13
CA ARG A 343 9.59 6.15 -28.94
C ARG A 343 8.35 5.94 -28.07
N ASN A 344 7.94 6.95 -27.30
CA ASN A 344 6.93 6.83 -26.25
C ASN A 344 5.76 7.82 -26.42
N GLU A 345 5.56 8.40 -27.60
CA GLU A 345 4.64 9.51 -27.89
C GLU A 345 3.16 9.27 -27.47
N HIS A 346 2.78 8.02 -27.16
CA HIS A 346 1.46 7.64 -26.67
C HIS A 346 1.46 6.75 -25.41
N HIS A 347 2.61 6.61 -24.73
CA HIS A 347 2.72 5.79 -23.54
C HIS A 347 2.82 6.64 -22.27
N GLN A 348 1.78 6.56 -21.43
CA GLN A 348 1.76 7.19 -20.12
C GLN A 348 1.67 6.13 -19.02
N GLU A 349 2.78 5.86 -18.34
CA GLU A 349 2.82 4.88 -17.24
C GLU A 349 1.93 5.28 -16.05
N ARG A 350 1.58 6.57 -15.94
CA ARG A 350 0.75 7.12 -14.87
C ARG A 350 -0.38 7.98 -15.44
N PRO A 351 -1.63 7.48 -15.47
CA PRO A 351 -2.75 8.19 -16.10
C PRO A 351 -3.19 9.47 -15.36
N PHE A 352 -2.76 9.67 -14.11
CA PHE A 352 -3.15 10.83 -13.28
C PHE A 352 -2.04 11.88 -13.14
N ILE A 353 -1.32 12.15 -14.23
CA ILE A 353 -0.27 13.17 -14.31
C ILE A 353 -0.49 14.02 -15.57
N HIS A 354 -0.34 15.35 -15.48
CA HIS A 354 -0.32 16.20 -16.67
C HIS A 354 1.10 16.27 -17.26
N ALA A 355 1.42 15.29 -18.11
CA ALA A 355 2.65 15.25 -18.92
C ALA A 355 2.35 14.58 -20.26
N ARG A 356 3.09 14.94 -21.32
CA ARG A 356 2.98 14.26 -22.62
C ARG A 356 3.47 12.82 -22.54
N THR A 357 4.60 12.63 -21.87
CA THR A 357 5.20 11.30 -21.63
C THR A 357 5.81 11.25 -20.23
N TYR A 358 5.78 10.06 -19.61
CA TYR A 358 6.25 9.84 -18.25
C TYR A 358 6.84 8.44 -18.09
N MET A 359 8.05 8.36 -17.54
CA MET A 359 8.74 7.11 -17.25
C MET A 359 9.45 7.16 -15.90
N ILE A 360 9.50 6.04 -15.18
CA ILE A 360 10.42 5.85 -14.05
C ILE A 360 11.43 4.76 -14.38
N LEU A 361 12.71 5.10 -14.28
CA LEU A 361 13.82 4.16 -14.24
C LEU A 361 14.22 3.87 -12.78
N ARG A 362 14.51 2.60 -12.49
CA ARG A 362 14.98 2.14 -11.17
C ARG A 362 16.45 1.82 -11.25
N SER A 363 17.17 2.02 -10.15
CA SER A 363 18.60 1.72 -10.11
C SER A 363 18.86 0.22 -10.27
N PRO A 364 19.97 -0.18 -10.91
CA PRO A 364 20.38 -1.59 -10.99
C PRO A 364 20.45 -2.28 -9.64
N ALA A 365 21.02 -1.60 -8.64
CA ALA A 365 21.10 -2.10 -7.27
C ALA A 365 19.73 -2.48 -6.69
N GLU A 366 18.66 -1.72 -7.01
CA GLU A 366 17.32 -1.99 -6.50
C GLU A 366 16.70 -3.25 -7.11
N PHE A 367 16.77 -3.40 -8.43
CA PHE A 367 16.12 -4.53 -9.10
C PHE A 367 16.97 -5.80 -9.07
N GLU A 368 18.30 -5.74 -9.07
CA GLU A 368 19.18 -6.91 -9.00
C GLU A 368 18.98 -7.71 -7.71
N GLN A 369 18.84 -7.01 -6.58
CA GLN A 369 18.54 -7.65 -5.30
C GLN A 369 17.20 -8.42 -5.35
N LYS A 370 16.20 -7.87 -6.04
CA LYS A 370 14.84 -8.43 -6.14
C LYS A 370 14.72 -9.50 -7.24
N LEU A 371 15.60 -9.49 -8.25
CA LEU A 371 15.69 -10.52 -9.30
C LEU A 371 16.12 -11.87 -8.73
N SER A 372 17.05 -11.87 -7.77
CA SER A 372 17.47 -13.10 -7.06
C SER A 372 16.30 -13.81 -6.36
N LYS A 373 15.22 -13.09 -6.08
CA LYS A 373 13.99 -13.57 -5.44
C LYS A 373 12.85 -13.86 -6.43
N GLY A 374 13.14 -13.87 -7.74
CA GLY A 374 12.17 -14.22 -8.78
C GLY A 374 11.11 -13.15 -9.10
N SER A 375 11.26 -11.90 -8.64
CA SER A 375 10.24 -10.86 -8.79
C SER A 375 9.95 -10.47 -10.25
N SER A 376 8.70 -10.63 -10.68
CA SER A 376 8.21 -10.20 -12.00
C SER A 376 8.26 -8.67 -12.17
N GLU A 377 8.17 -7.90 -11.09
CA GLU A 377 8.34 -6.44 -11.12
C GLU A 377 9.79 -6.06 -11.39
N ALA A 378 10.74 -6.75 -10.75
CA ALA A 378 12.16 -6.54 -10.96
C ALA A 378 12.60 -6.87 -12.39
N LYS A 379 12.02 -7.93 -12.99
CA LYS A 379 12.23 -8.26 -14.42
C LYS A 379 11.78 -7.12 -15.35
N ARG A 380 10.61 -6.53 -15.08
CA ARG A 380 10.08 -5.39 -15.85
C ARG A 380 10.95 -4.14 -15.67
N ALA A 381 11.39 -3.87 -14.45
CA ALA A 381 12.31 -2.75 -14.16
C ALA A 381 13.65 -2.90 -14.89
N LYS A 382 14.25 -4.10 -14.86
CA LYS A 382 15.49 -4.40 -15.59
C LYS A 382 15.32 -4.20 -17.10
N LYS A 383 14.28 -4.78 -17.70
CA LYS A 383 14.03 -4.64 -19.15
C LYS A 383 13.95 -3.16 -19.56
N LYS A 384 13.21 -2.36 -18.79
CA LYS A 384 13.07 -0.92 -19.04
C LYS A 384 14.40 -0.17 -18.87
N TYR A 385 15.20 -0.55 -17.87
CA TYR A 385 16.55 -0.02 -17.69
C TYR A 385 17.43 -0.34 -18.91
N ASP A 386 17.45 -1.60 -19.37
CA ASP A 386 18.27 -2.03 -20.50
C ASP A 386 17.93 -1.22 -21.78
N GLU A 387 16.63 -0.97 -22.02
CA GLU A 387 16.13 -0.17 -23.17
C GLU A 387 16.50 1.33 -23.10
N ASN A 388 16.88 1.82 -21.92
CA ASN A 388 17.16 3.23 -21.63
C ASN A 388 18.50 3.42 -20.88
N GLU A 389 19.43 2.46 -21.04
CA GLU A 389 20.68 2.44 -20.26
C GLU A 389 21.53 3.68 -20.55
N ARG A 390 21.60 4.11 -21.81
CA ARG A 390 22.34 5.32 -22.20
C ARG A 390 21.80 6.56 -21.50
N LEU A 391 20.47 6.75 -21.49
CA LEU A 391 19.82 7.85 -20.80
C LEU A 391 20.14 7.85 -19.29
N TRP A 392 20.07 6.68 -18.65
CA TRP A 392 20.44 6.54 -17.24
C TRP A 392 21.90 6.93 -16.99
N LYS A 393 22.85 6.42 -17.80
CA LYS A 393 24.28 6.71 -17.65
C LYS A 393 24.57 8.20 -17.80
N LEU A 394 24.00 8.87 -18.81
CA LEU A 394 24.16 10.31 -18.99
C LEU A 394 23.55 11.09 -17.82
N ALA A 395 22.36 10.71 -17.36
CA ALA A 395 21.71 11.34 -16.21
C ALA A 395 22.54 11.17 -14.93
N ALA A 396 23.12 9.99 -14.70
CA ALA A 396 23.99 9.71 -13.55
C ALA A 396 25.29 10.50 -13.62
N SER A 397 25.90 10.63 -14.82
CA SER A 397 27.06 11.51 -15.04
C SER A 397 26.73 12.97 -14.73
N ALA A 398 25.53 13.44 -15.13
CA ALA A 398 25.08 14.80 -14.84
C ALA A 398 24.96 15.01 -13.33
N MET A 399 24.34 14.05 -12.62
CA MET A 399 24.27 14.09 -11.16
C MET A 399 25.67 14.09 -10.53
N ALA A 400 26.57 13.22 -11.00
CA ALA A 400 27.92 13.10 -10.44
C ALA A 400 28.80 14.34 -10.68
N SER A 401 28.48 15.17 -11.68
CA SER A 401 29.16 16.46 -11.89
C SER A 401 28.85 17.48 -10.78
N VAL A 402 27.72 17.33 -10.07
CA VAL A 402 27.26 18.26 -9.03
C VAL A 402 27.35 17.63 -7.63
N ASP A 403 26.93 16.38 -7.47
CA ASP A 403 26.90 15.66 -6.18
C ASP A 403 27.21 14.18 -6.42
N ARG A 404 28.50 13.82 -6.30
CA ARG A 404 28.99 12.46 -6.49
C ARG A 404 28.39 11.46 -5.51
N ASP A 405 28.17 11.89 -4.26
CA ASP A 405 27.63 11.02 -3.22
C ASP A 405 26.17 10.68 -3.48
N PHE A 406 25.36 11.65 -3.92
CA PHE A 406 23.97 11.42 -4.29
C PHE A 406 23.87 10.60 -5.58
N ALA A 407 24.73 10.87 -6.57
CA ALA A 407 24.80 10.12 -7.82
C ALA A 407 25.04 8.61 -7.60
N ALA A 408 25.78 8.24 -6.56
CA ALA A 408 26.02 6.84 -6.19
C ALA A 408 24.84 6.16 -5.47
N LYS A 409 23.84 6.92 -4.99
CA LYS A 409 22.84 6.43 -4.04
C LYS A 409 21.38 6.64 -4.48
N PHE A 410 21.10 7.42 -5.53
CA PHE A 410 19.73 7.61 -5.98
C PHE A 410 19.11 6.28 -6.45
N THR A 411 17.86 6.03 -6.06
CA THR A 411 17.18 4.75 -6.33
C THR A 411 16.27 4.83 -7.54
N GLY A 412 15.83 6.03 -7.90
CA GLY A 412 14.94 6.24 -9.04
C GLY A 412 15.23 7.53 -9.80
N LEU A 413 14.96 7.48 -11.09
CA LEU A 413 14.98 8.62 -12.00
C LEU A 413 13.60 8.71 -12.66
N ALA A 414 12.85 9.78 -12.37
CA ALA A 414 11.62 10.09 -13.10
C ALA A 414 11.95 10.99 -14.29
N VAL A 415 11.51 10.58 -15.47
CA VAL A 415 11.73 11.26 -16.75
C VAL A 415 10.38 11.70 -17.30
N THR A 416 10.23 12.98 -17.61
CA THR A 416 8.97 13.55 -18.09
C THR A 416 9.19 14.51 -19.25
N GLN A 417 8.19 14.60 -20.13
CA GLN A 417 8.10 15.62 -21.18
C GLN A 417 6.83 16.44 -20.99
N GLY A 418 6.97 17.77 -20.97
CA GLY A 418 5.84 18.69 -20.87
C GLY A 418 5.06 18.58 -19.55
N PHE A 419 5.72 18.22 -18.45
CA PHE A 419 5.09 18.08 -17.14
C PHE A 419 4.59 19.43 -16.60
N ARG A 420 3.36 19.45 -16.10
CA ARG A 420 2.68 20.66 -15.60
C ARG A 420 2.45 20.63 -14.10
N GLY A 421 2.44 21.82 -13.51
CA GLY A 421 2.27 22.07 -12.08
C GLY A 421 1.27 21.13 -11.42
N SER A 422 1.77 20.35 -10.46
CA SER A 422 1.01 19.35 -9.71
C SER A 422 1.41 19.47 -8.24
N PRO A 423 0.81 20.38 -7.45
CA PRO A 423 1.12 20.52 -6.03
C PRO A 423 0.95 19.19 -5.28
N HIS A 424 2.04 18.70 -4.69
CA HIS A 424 2.06 17.44 -3.93
C HIS A 424 3.19 17.41 -2.88
N ILE A 425 3.20 16.36 -2.06
CA ILE A 425 4.25 16.03 -1.10
C ILE A 425 4.69 14.58 -1.35
N ASP A 426 5.99 14.35 -1.46
CA ASP A 426 6.56 13.03 -1.64
C ASP A 426 6.69 12.30 -0.31
N THR A 427 5.72 11.44 0.00
CA THR A 427 5.72 10.69 1.27
C THR A 427 6.66 9.49 1.27
N THR A 428 7.18 9.09 0.11
CA THR A 428 8.06 7.92 -0.04
C THR A 428 9.55 8.26 -0.07
N ASN A 429 9.88 9.55 -0.23
CA ASN A 429 11.28 9.96 -0.29
C ASN A 429 11.90 9.91 1.11
N ILE A 430 13.11 9.36 1.19
CA ILE A 430 13.86 9.28 2.46
C ILE A 430 14.71 10.55 2.71
N GLY A 431 14.75 11.47 1.75
CA GLY A 431 15.53 12.69 1.79
C GLY A 431 15.22 13.63 0.63
N PRO A 432 16.02 14.71 0.48
CA PRO A 432 15.93 15.62 -0.65
C PRO A 432 16.15 14.92 -2.00
N PHE A 433 15.60 15.52 -3.05
CA PHE A 433 15.77 15.08 -4.43
C PHE A 433 16.46 16.19 -5.25
N TYR A 434 16.97 15.83 -6.43
CA TYR A 434 17.45 16.79 -7.42
C TYR A 434 16.53 16.83 -8.64
N GLY A 435 16.31 18.02 -9.18
CA GLY A 435 15.63 18.24 -10.45
C GLY A 435 16.53 18.90 -11.48
N LEU A 436 16.46 18.42 -12.71
CA LEU A 436 17.11 19.02 -13.89
C LEU A 436 16.09 19.16 -15.01
N ALA A 437 16.08 20.30 -15.69
CA ALA A 437 15.22 20.57 -16.84
C ALA A 437 16.03 20.98 -18.08
N LEU A 438 15.59 20.52 -19.24
CA LEU A 438 16.20 20.80 -20.55
C LEU A 438 15.13 21.13 -21.58
N GLY A 439 15.50 21.87 -22.62
CA GLY A 439 14.60 22.27 -23.71
C GLY A 439 14.71 23.76 -24.04
N ASP A 440 13.76 24.28 -24.80
CA ASP A 440 13.79 25.65 -25.34
C ASP A 440 12.97 26.67 -24.52
N PHE A 441 12.25 26.23 -23.48
CA PHE A 441 11.52 27.11 -22.54
C PHE A 441 12.43 28.18 -21.90
N ALA A 442 11.92 29.37 -21.57
CA ALA A 442 12.76 30.49 -21.08
C ALA A 442 13.52 30.17 -19.77
N ASP A 443 14.76 30.65 -19.64
CA ASP A 443 15.53 30.54 -18.39
C ASP A 443 14.83 31.32 -17.27
N GLY A 444 14.82 30.77 -16.05
CA GLY A 444 14.08 31.34 -14.92
C GLY A 444 12.56 31.12 -14.95
N THR A 445 12.06 30.26 -15.85
CA THR A 445 10.68 29.76 -15.84
C THR A 445 10.67 28.24 -15.70
N GLY A 446 9.53 27.61 -15.38
CA GLY A 446 9.42 26.15 -15.38
C GLY A 446 10.33 25.45 -14.36
N GLY A 447 10.80 26.17 -13.35
CA GLY A 447 11.59 25.65 -12.23
C GLY A 447 10.76 24.81 -11.26
N ILE A 448 11.38 24.37 -10.17
CA ILE A 448 10.68 23.66 -9.10
C ILE A 448 10.35 24.67 -8.00
N GLN A 449 9.07 24.87 -7.75
CA GLN A 449 8.59 25.66 -6.62
C GLN A 449 8.37 24.74 -5.41
N VAL A 450 8.91 25.15 -4.26
CA VAL A 450 8.78 24.43 -2.99
C VAL A 450 8.44 25.40 -1.86
N GLU A 451 7.53 25.01 -0.98
CA GLU A 451 7.21 25.79 0.20
C GLU A 451 8.38 25.78 1.21
N VAL A 452 8.93 26.96 1.51
CA VAL A 452 9.98 27.15 2.53
C VAL A 452 9.35 27.36 3.91
N ASP A 453 8.33 28.21 3.95
CA ASP A 453 7.53 28.47 5.12
C ASP A 453 6.08 28.82 4.68
N PRO A 454 5.13 28.95 5.61
CA PRO A 454 3.73 29.21 5.25
C PRO A 454 3.53 30.41 4.31
N MET A 455 4.35 31.46 4.40
CA MET A 455 4.24 32.70 3.64
C MET A 455 5.22 32.80 2.46
N THR A 456 6.14 31.85 2.33
CA THR A 456 7.23 31.93 1.35
C THR A 456 7.39 30.64 0.54
N VAL A 457 7.51 30.79 -0.78
CA VAL A 457 7.81 29.73 -1.74
C VAL A 457 9.16 30.03 -2.38
N ALA A 458 10.04 29.04 -2.49
CA ALA A 458 11.25 29.15 -3.29
C ALA A 458 11.04 28.55 -4.67
N GLU A 459 11.39 29.28 -5.72
CA GLU A 459 11.52 28.76 -7.08
C GLU A 459 12.99 28.46 -7.38
N VAL A 460 13.28 27.18 -7.56
CA VAL A 460 14.59 26.68 -7.93
C VAL A 460 14.67 26.58 -9.44
N ASN A 461 15.53 27.40 -10.04
CA ASN A 461 15.81 27.34 -11.47
C ASN A 461 16.56 26.04 -11.80
N THR A 462 15.89 25.15 -12.51
CA THR A 462 16.42 23.85 -12.94
C THR A 462 16.78 23.81 -14.44
N LYS A 463 16.61 24.90 -15.19
CA LYS A 463 17.00 24.91 -16.60
C LYS A 463 18.52 24.79 -16.69
N HIS A 464 19.01 23.68 -17.26
CA HIS A 464 20.44 23.37 -17.40
C HIS A 464 21.20 23.31 -16.07
N ARG A 465 20.47 23.14 -14.97
CA ARG A 465 20.97 23.21 -13.60
C ARG A 465 20.34 22.10 -12.76
N LEU A 466 21.13 21.47 -11.90
CA LEU A 466 20.64 20.56 -10.88
C LEU A 466 20.21 21.35 -9.65
N GLY A 467 18.91 21.50 -9.48
CA GLY A 467 18.30 22.13 -8.30
C GLY A 467 17.96 21.09 -7.24
N LYS A 468 18.41 21.30 -6.00
CA LYS A 468 18.12 20.40 -4.88
C LYS A 468 16.94 20.94 -4.06
N VAL A 469 15.96 20.07 -3.82
CA VAL A 469 14.72 20.41 -3.11
C VAL A 469 14.34 19.25 -2.19
N ASP A 470 13.82 19.56 -1.01
CA ASP A 470 13.19 18.56 -0.16
C ASP A 470 11.71 18.40 -0.54
N GLY A 471 11.42 17.41 -1.39
CA GLY A 471 10.07 17.09 -1.87
C GLY A 471 9.07 16.65 -0.80
N ARG A 472 9.53 16.47 0.44
CA ARG A 472 8.66 16.19 1.58
C ARG A 472 7.95 17.46 2.09
N PHE A 473 8.28 18.62 1.52
CA PHE A 473 7.48 19.85 1.58
C PHE A 473 6.59 19.97 0.32
N PRO A 474 5.47 20.72 0.38
CA PRO A 474 4.65 20.97 -0.80
C PRO A 474 5.48 21.56 -1.93
N HIS A 475 5.42 20.92 -3.11
CA HIS A 475 6.17 21.37 -4.27
C HIS A 475 5.44 21.08 -5.58
N TRP A 476 5.81 21.80 -6.63
CA TRP A 476 5.26 21.72 -7.97
C TRP A 476 6.24 22.32 -9.00
N VAL A 477 5.89 22.21 -10.28
CA VAL A 477 6.61 22.89 -11.38
C VAL A 477 5.99 24.26 -11.61
N ALA A 478 6.82 25.31 -11.64
CA ALA A 478 6.42 26.68 -11.93
C ALA A 478 5.85 26.79 -13.36
N PRO A 479 5.00 27.80 -13.64
CA PRO A 479 4.51 28.04 -15.00
C PRO A 479 5.66 28.27 -16.00
N TYR A 480 5.42 27.83 -17.24
CA TYR A 480 6.28 28.07 -18.39
C TYR A 480 5.42 28.01 -19.66
N ASP A 481 5.95 28.50 -20.80
CA ASP A 481 5.24 28.42 -22.08
C ASP A 481 5.09 26.96 -22.52
N GLU A 482 3.84 26.49 -22.58
CA GLU A 482 3.52 25.09 -22.87
C GLU A 482 3.74 24.70 -24.34
N SER A 483 3.94 25.68 -25.22
CA SER A 483 4.33 25.44 -26.61
C SER A 483 5.79 25.02 -26.73
N CYS A 484 6.62 25.37 -25.73
CA CYS A 484 8.02 25.01 -25.67
C CYS A 484 8.25 23.52 -25.35
N GLU A 485 9.37 23.00 -25.85
CA GLU A 485 9.95 21.75 -25.42
C GLU A 485 10.50 21.89 -24.00
N ARG A 486 10.04 21.00 -23.10
CA ARG A 486 10.57 20.89 -21.75
C ARG A 486 10.61 19.45 -21.30
N PHE A 487 11.80 18.99 -20.95
CA PHE A 487 12.03 17.73 -20.26
C PHE A 487 12.33 17.97 -18.78
N SER A 488 12.00 17.02 -17.92
CA SER A 488 12.45 17.01 -16.53
C SER A 488 12.97 15.65 -16.11
N LEU A 489 14.08 15.69 -15.38
CA LEU A 489 14.73 14.57 -14.74
C LEU A 489 14.71 14.80 -13.23
N ILE A 490 14.02 13.94 -12.49
CA ILE A 490 13.94 14.00 -11.02
C ILE A 490 14.67 12.78 -10.43
N TYR A 491 15.72 13.04 -9.68
CA TYR A 491 16.58 12.05 -9.03
C TYR A 491 16.21 11.94 -7.56
N TYR A 492 15.74 10.78 -7.10
CA TYR A 492 15.23 10.63 -5.75
C TYR A 492 15.64 9.29 -5.10
N GLN A 493 15.43 9.20 -3.80
CA GLN A 493 15.76 8.04 -2.98
C GLN A 493 14.53 7.53 -2.22
N THR A 494 14.30 6.22 -2.28
CA THR A 494 13.23 5.51 -1.55
C THR A 494 13.74 4.41 -0.63
N GLU A 495 15.03 4.08 -0.71
CA GLU A 495 15.70 3.06 0.10
C GLU A 495 17.01 3.62 0.65
N GLY A 496 17.41 3.20 1.85
CA GLY A 496 18.57 3.73 2.57
C GLY A 496 18.20 4.38 3.91
N GLU A 497 19.15 5.11 4.49
CA GLU A 497 18.94 5.82 5.76
C GLU A 497 18.10 7.09 5.57
N VAL A 498 17.06 7.24 6.39
CA VAL A 498 16.19 8.41 6.35
C VAL A 498 16.94 9.63 6.88
N THR A 499 17.10 10.63 6.02
CA THR A 499 17.66 11.93 6.41
C THR A 499 16.57 12.77 7.09
N PRO A 500 16.86 13.49 8.19
CA PRO A 500 15.91 14.42 8.79
C PRO A 500 15.46 15.51 7.79
N GLN A 501 14.24 16.02 7.94
CA GLN A 501 13.81 17.24 7.24
C GLN A 501 14.45 18.45 7.93
N THR A 502 15.19 19.25 7.17
CA THR A 502 15.89 20.44 7.70
C THR A 502 15.42 21.72 7.01
N THR A 503 15.67 21.84 5.71
CA THR A 503 15.25 22.95 4.84
C THR A 503 14.55 22.42 3.60
N ALA A 504 13.65 23.23 3.03
CA ALA A 504 12.93 22.90 1.82
C ALA A 504 13.77 23.10 0.54
N VAL A 505 14.67 24.08 0.54
CA VAL A 505 15.50 24.47 -0.61
C VAL A 505 16.97 24.57 -0.22
N PHE A 506 17.85 24.28 -1.18
CA PHE A 506 19.30 24.31 -1.01
C PHE A 506 19.95 25.11 -2.14
N GLY A 507 20.97 25.90 -1.80
CA GLY A 507 21.68 26.75 -2.75
C GLY A 507 21.66 28.23 -2.34
N PRO A 508 22.44 29.09 -3.03
CA PRO A 508 22.45 30.51 -2.76
C PRO A 508 21.10 31.13 -3.17
N VAL A 509 20.47 31.81 -2.22
CA VAL A 509 19.33 32.68 -2.51
C VAL A 509 19.85 33.83 -3.36
N LEU A 510 19.19 34.08 -4.50
CA LEU A 510 19.52 35.21 -5.34
C LEU A 510 18.86 36.44 -4.71
N ASP A 511 19.67 37.30 -4.11
CA ASP A 511 19.18 38.55 -3.52
C ASP A 511 18.42 39.38 -4.57
N GLY A 512 17.23 39.82 -4.19
CA GLY A 512 16.36 40.69 -4.97
C GLY A 512 15.13 41.05 -4.13
N GLU A 513 15.35 41.91 -3.13
CA GLU A 513 14.40 42.45 -2.12
C GLU A 513 13.63 41.46 -1.22
#